data_AF-A0AAW2MH83-F1
#
_entry.id   AF-A0AAW2MH83-F1
#
_cell.length_a   1.000
_cell.length_b   1.000
_cell.length_c   1.000
_cell.angle_alpha   90.00
_cell.angle_beta   90.00
_cell.angle_gamma   90.00
#
_symmetry.space_group_name_H-M   'P 1'
#
loop_
_entity.id
_entity.type
_entity.pdbx_description
1 polymer ?
#
loop_
_entity_poly.entity_id
_entity_poly.type
_entity_poly.pdbx_seq_one_letter_code
_entity_poly.pdbx_strand_id
1 'polypeptide(L)'
;MPCGVLLTRKRYIDMLSRSIEYIATVDTTIAGSRNGHSPIFLWYVLNIKGRKGLEEDVEKCLINARYLRDRLKKAGISSMLNDMSITVVFERPPGQRVHSPLATTVSRKLAHVVVMPHVTVEMLDCFLYDLVQKRNIWYGKLQPRCLAEDIGICNCACPIHA
;
A
#
# COMPACT_ATOMS: atom_id res chain seq x y z
N MET A 1 8.47 -15.13 -0.49
CA MET A 1 9.60 -15.11 0.46
C MET A 1 9.69 -13.72 1.07
N PRO A 2 9.39 -13.53 2.36
CA PRO A 2 9.54 -12.24 3.02
C PRO A 2 11.03 -11.91 3.21
N CYS A 3 11.44 -10.69 2.89
CA CYS A 3 12.80 -10.20 3.07
C CYS A 3 12.80 -8.69 3.37
N GLY A 4 13.91 -8.18 3.87
CA GLY A 4 14.10 -6.77 4.21
C GLY A 4 15.55 -6.46 4.50
N VAL A 5 15.88 -5.17 4.60
CA VAL A 5 17.24 -4.69 4.89
C VAL A 5 17.19 -3.77 6.10
N LEU A 6 18.06 -4.01 7.08
CA LEU A 6 18.30 -3.11 8.19
C LEU A 6 19.64 -2.41 7.98
N LEU A 7 19.61 -1.08 7.91
CA LEU A 7 20.81 -0.25 7.85
C LEU A 7 20.88 0.61 9.11
N THR A 8 22.01 0.58 9.80
CA THR A 8 22.25 1.38 11.00
C THR A 8 23.71 1.80 11.08
N ARG A 9 24.03 2.75 11.97
CA ARG A 9 25.41 3.17 12.22
C ARG A 9 26.14 2.11 13.02
N LYS A 10 27.41 1.88 12.67
CA LYS A 10 28.28 0.87 13.30
C LYS A 10 28.27 0.93 14.84
N ARG A 11 28.34 2.13 15.42
CA ARG A 11 28.33 2.35 16.88
C ARG A 11 27.17 1.68 17.63
N TYR A 12 26.02 1.48 16.96
CA TYR A 12 24.86 0.83 17.57
C TYR A 12 24.93 -0.70 17.48
N ILE A 13 25.62 -1.23 16.48
CA ILE A 13 25.83 -2.68 16.31
C ILE A 13 26.94 -3.18 17.23
N ASP A 14 28.00 -2.39 17.42
CA ASP A 14 29.11 -2.76 18.30
C ASP A 14 28.67 -2.96 19.77
N MET A 15 27.59 -2.30 20.20
CA MET A 15 27.00 -2.52 21.53
C MET A 15 26.21 -3.83 21.64
N LEU A 16 25.77 -4.37 20.50
CA LEU A 16 24.91 -5.57 20.42
C LEU A 16 25.69 -6.83 20.04
N SER A 17 26.97 -6.68 19.67
CA SER A 17 27.80 -7.79 19.21
C SER A 17 28.00 -8.84 20.30
N ARG A 18 27.70 -10.10 19.96
CA ARG A 18 28.01 -11.26 20.80
C ARG A 18 28.97 -12.16 20.05
N SER A 19 30.07 -12.55 20.70
CA SER A 19 30.94 -13.59 20.18
C SER A 19 30.24 -14.94 20.29
N ILE A 20 30.09 -15.66 19.18
CA ILE A 20 29.63 -17.03 19.17
C ILE A 20 30.83 -17.93 18.89
N GLU A 21 31.09 -18.89 19.76
CA GLU A 21 32.33 -19.68 19.74
C GLU A 21 32.38 -20.69 18.59
N TYR A 22 31.23 -21.27 18.22
CA TYR A 22 31.16 -22.35 17.22
C TYR A 22 30.91 -21.85 15.78
N ILE A 23 30.75 -20.54 15.59
CA ILE A 23 30.64 -19.90 14.28
C ILE A 23 31.82 -18.94 14.19
N ALA A 24 32.63 -19.00 13.13
CA ALA A 24 33.84 -18.17 12.99
C ALA A 24 33.54 -16.67 12.73
N THR A 25 32.44 -16.14 13.28
CA THR A 25 31.92 -14.80 13.04
C THR A 25 31.22 -14.25 14.28
N VAL A 26 31.30 -12.93 14.47
CA VAL A 26 30.52 -12.20 15.47
C VAL A 26 29.06 -12.13 15.02
N ASP A 27 28.14 -12.59 15.86
CA ASP A 27 26.73 -12.46 15.56
C ASP A 27 26.20 -11.12 16.06
N THR A 28 25.55 -10.42 15.14
CA THR A 28 24.95 -9.09 15.31
C THR A 28 23.51 -9.08 14.81
N THR A 29 22.98 -10.26 14.48
CA THR A 29 21.66 -10.44 13.85
C THR A 29 20.71 -11.14 14.80
N ILE A 30 19.40 -10.87 14.65
CA ILE A 30 18.37 -11.53 15.47
C ILE A 30 18.20 -13.00 15.06
N ALA A 31 18.32 -13.29 13.77
CA ALA A 31 18.17 -14.63 13.22
C ALA A 31 19.54 -15.30 13.05
N GLY A 32 19.72 -16.52 13.55
CA GLY A 32 20.94 -17.31 13.33
C GLY A 32 21.11 -17.74 11.88
N SER A 33 20.40 -18.81 11.47
CA SER A 33 20.35 -19.21 10.05
C SER A 33 19.58 -18.19 9.22
N ARG A 34 20.19 -17.72 8.14
CA ARG A 34 19.66 -16.62 7.30
C ARG A 34 19.48 -17.06 5.85
N ASN A 35 18.59 -16.37 5.16
CA ASN A 35 18.27 -16.66 3.76
C ASN A 35 19.31 -16.05 2.80
N GLY A 36 20.19 -16.88 2.25
CA GLY A 36 21.23 -16.46 1.29
C GLY A 36 20.73 -16.11 -0.11
N HIS A 37 19.51 -16.50 -0.49
CA HIS A 37 18.94 -16.19 -1.82
C HIS A 37 18.34 -14.78 -1.90
N SER A 38 17.79 -14.28 -0.79
CA SER A 38 17.21 -12.93 -0.71
C SER A 38 18.13 -11.81 -1.22
N PRO A 39 19.41 -11.72 -0.80
CA PRO A 39 20.31 -10.70 -1.32
C PRO A 39 20.64 -10.87 -2.81
N ILE A 40 20.65 -12.10 -3.34
CA ILE A 40 20.88 -12.35 -4.77
C ILE A 40 19.72 -11.79 -5.60
N PHE A 41 18.47 -12.03 -5.19
CA PHE A 41 17.30 -11.47 -5.88
C PHE A 41 17.28 -9.93 -5.79
N LEU A 42 17.60 -9.37 -4.63
CA LEU A 42 17.68 -7.93 -4.46
C LEU A 42 18.74 -7.32 -5.39
N TRP A 43 19.95 -7.89 -5.41
CA TRP A 43 21.02 -7.47 -6.30
C TRP A 43 20.60 -7.57 -7.77
N TYR A 44 20.00 -8.68 -8.18
CA TYR A 44 19.53 -8.89 -9.55
C TYR A 44 18.51 -7.82 -10.00
N VAL A 45 17.49 -7.55 -9.17
CA VAL A 45 16.47 -6.53 -9.49
C VAL A 45 17.07 -5.13 -9.54
N LEU A 46 17.97 -4.79 -8.61
CA LEU A 46 18.64 -3.49 -8.58
C LEU A 46 19.53 -3.28 -9.82
N ASN A 47 20.24 -4.31 -10.28
CA ASN A 47 21.09 -4.22 -11.47
C ASN A 47 20.27 -4.11 -12.76
N ILE A 48 19.16 -4.84 -12.88
CA ILE A 48 18.31 -4.79 -14.07
C ILE A 48 17.57 -3.47 -14.19
N LYS A 49 16.95 -3.01 -13.11
CA LYS A 49 16.18 -1.76 -13.14
C LYS A 49 17.10 -0.54 -13.14
N GLY A 50 18.21 -0.62 -12.41
CA GLY A 50 19.04 0.54 -12.11
C GLY A 50 18.22 1.67 -11.45
N ARG A 51 18.80 2.86 -11.41
CA ARG A 51 18.11 4.03 -10.86
C ARG A 51 16.89 4.44 -11.71
N LYS A 52 17.07 4.48 -13.03
CA LYS A 52 16.02 4.93 -13.96
C LYS A 52 14.78 4.04 -13.92
N GLY A 53 14.94 2.72 -13.91
CA GLY A 53 13.80 1.81 -13.84
C GLY A 53 13.05 1.87 -12.50
N LEU A 54 13.74 2.21 -11.40
CA LEU A 54 13.09 2.46 -10.12
C LEU A 54 12.32 3.78 -10.12
N GLU A 55 12.87 4.83 -10.74
CA GLU A 55 12.17 6.11 -10.92
C GLU A 55 10.91 5.93 -11.77
N GLU A 56 10.99 5.16 -12.86
CA GLU A 56 9.85 4.80 -13.71
C GLU A 56 8.77 4.01 -12.96
N ASP A 57 9.17 3.03 -12.12
CA ASP A 57 8.23 2.28 -11.28
C ASP A 57 7.48 3.21 -10.31
N VAL A 58 8.19 4.12 -9.65
CA VAL A 58 7.62 5.08 -8.70
C VAL A 58 6.63 6.01 -9.42
N GLU A 59 7.03 6.59 -10.55
CA GLU A 59 6.17 7.50 -11.30
C GLU A 59 4.91 6.79 -11.78
N LYS A 60 5.03 5.55 -12.29
CA LYS A 60 3.88 4.73 -12.68
C LYS A 60 2.93 4.50 -11.51
N CYS A 61 3.45 4.19 -10.32
CA CYS A 61 2.62 3.98 -9.13
C CYS A 61 1.90 5.28 -8.70
N LEU A 62 2.59 6.43 -8.75
CA LEU A 62 2.01 7.73 -8.41
C LEU A 62 0.92 8.16 -9.40
N ILE A 63 1.15 7.97 -10.71
CA ILE A 63 0.15 8.23 -11.75
C ILE A 63 -1.08 7.34 -11.53
N ASN A 64 -0.88 6.04 -11.33
CA ASN A 64 -1.99 5.09 -11.15
C ASN A 64 -2.75 5.33 -9.84
N ALA A 65 -2.09 5.77 -8.76
CA ALA A 65 -2.74 6.15 -7.51
C ALA A 65 -3.61 7.41 -7.70
N ARG A 66 -3.10 8.44 -8.39
CA ARG A 66 -3.86 9.64 -8.74
C ARG A 66 -5.07 9.29 -9.61
N TYR A 67 -4.87 8.43 -10.61
CA TYR A 67 -5.93 7.91 -11.46
C TYR A 67 -7.05 7.24 -10.63
N LEU A 68 -6.70 6.29 -9.75
CA LEU A 68 -7.67 5.61 -8.90
C LEU A 68 -8.44 6.60 -8.02
N ARG A 69 -7.76 7.54 -7.36
CA ARG A 69 -8.39 8.57 -6.53
C ARG A 69 -9.38 9.42 -7.33
N ASP A 70 -8.99 9.89 -8.50
CA ASP A 70 -9.84 10.74 -9.34
C ASP A 70 -11.08 9.98 -9.81
N ARG A 71 -10.94 8.71 -10.18
CA ARG A 71 -12.07 7.86 -10.57
C ARG A 71 -13.02 7.57 -9.41
N LEU A 72 -12.49 7.33 -8.20
CA LEU A 72 -13.31 7.18 -6.99
C LEU A 72 -14.10 8.46 -6.68
N LYS A 73 -13.45 9.63 -6.73
CA LYS A 73 -14.14 10.92 -6.54
C LYS A 73 -15.23 11.14 -7.57
N LYS A 74 -14.98 10.85 -8.85
CA LYS A 74 -15.98 10.93 -9.93
C LYS A 74 -17.18 9.99 -9.71
N ALA A 75 -16.97 8.85 -9.03
CA ALA A 75 -18.04 7.93 -8.67
C ALA A 75 -18.80 8.34 -7.38
N GLY A 76 -18.52 9.51 -6.81
CA GLY A 76 -19.13 9.97 -5.55
C GLY A 76 -18.65 9.17 -4.33
N ILE A 77 -17.47 8.55 -4.42
CA ILE A 77 -16.86 7.78 -3.34
C ILE A 77 -15.85 8.68 -2.61
N SER A 78 -16.07 8.84 -1.30
CA SER A 78 -15.15 9.53 -0.40
C SER A 78 -13.78 8.88 -0.46
N SER A 79 -12.75 9.64 -0.86
CA SER A 79 -11.39 9.12 -1.08
C SER A 79 -10.32 10.17 -0.88
N MET A 80 -9.17 9.72 -0.35
CA MET A 80 -8.02 10.54 0.00
C MET A 80 -6.74 9.90 -0.55
N LEU A 81 -5.85 10.77 -1.02
CA LEU A 81 -4.50 10.44 -1.46
C LEU A 81 -3.58 11.58 -1.02
N ASN A 82 -2.46 11.26 -0.37
CA ASN A 82 -1.41 12.23 -0.09
C ASN A 82 -0.54 12.43 -1.35
N ASP A 83 0.01 13.63 -1.54
CA ASP A 83 0.67 14.06 -2.79
C ASP A 83 1.75 13.09 -3.30
N MET A 84 2.53 12.48 -2.41
CA MET A 84 3.61 11.55 -2.74
C MET A 84 3.37 10.12 -2.24
N SER A 85 2.10 9.76 -2.07
CA SER A 85 1.70 8.41 -1.63
C SER A 85 1.21 7.57 -2.80
N ILE A 86 1.40 6.26 -2.70
CA ILE A 86 0.82 5.25 -3.60
C ILE A 86 -0.36 4.53 -2.96
N THR A 87 -0.73 4.93 -1.75
CA THR A 87 -1.83 4.37 -0.98
C THR A 87 -3.04 5.30 -1.08
N VAL A 88 -4.10 4.80 -1.73
CA VAL A 88 -5.39 5.49 -1.84
C VAL A 88 -6.31 4.96 -0.75
N VAL A 89 -6.79 5.84 0.12
CA VAL A 89 -7.72 5.53 1.20
C VAL A 89 -9.14 5.90 0.75
N PHE A 90 -10.12 5.04 1.02
CA PHE A 90 -11.51 5.24 0.60
C PHE A 90 -12.50 4.62 1.58
N GLU A 91 -13.78 4.88 1.37
CA GLU A 91 -14.85 4.33 2.21
C GLU A 91 -14.84 2.80 2.26
N ARG A 92 -15.02 2.24 3.45
CA ARG A 92 -15.05 0.78 3.61
C ARG A 92 -16.39 0.19 3.15
N PRO A 93 -16.39 -0.85 2.30
CA PRO A 93 -17.54 -1.71 2.05
C PRO A 93 -18.24 -2.20 3.34
N PRO A 94 -19.56 -1.99 3.51
CA PRO A 94 -20.32 -2.55 4.62
C PRO A 94 -20.36 -4.08 4.58
N GLY A 95 -20.16 -4.74 5.73
CA GLY A 95 -20.53 -6.16 5.90
C GLY A 95 -19.61 -7.22 5.31
N GLN A 96 -18.51 -6.88 4.61
CA GLN A 96 -17.59 -7.88 4.08
C GLN A 96 -16.12 -7.52 4.34
N ARG A 97 -15.28 -8.55 4.51
CA ARG A 97 -13.84 -8.38 4.24
C ARG A 97 -13.75 -7.95 2.79
N VAL A 98 -12.96 -6.92 2.50
CA VAL A 98 -12.72 -6.54 1.11
C VAL A 98 -11.93 -7.70 0.48
N HIS A 99 -12.64 -8.62 -0.19
CA HIS A 99 -12.04 -9.75 -0.90
C HIS A 99 -11.53 -9.31 -2.28
N SER A 100 -10.88 -8.15 -2.34
CA SER A 100 -10.16 -7.73 -3.53
C SER A 100 -8.68 -8.02 -3.31
N PRO A 101 -7.98 -8.63 -4.28
CA PRO A 101 -6.53 -8.81 -4.19
C PRO A 101 -5.77 -7.48 -4.06
N LEU A 102 -6.41 -6.34 -4.33
CA LEU A 102 -5.79 -5.02 -4.34
C LEU A 102 -6.10 -4.17 -3.10
N ALA A 103 -7.19 -4.45 -2.37
CA ALA A 103 -7.66 -3.58 -1.30
C ALA A 103 -7.60 -4.28 0.06
N THR A 104 -6.98 -3.61 1.03
CA THR A 104 -6.85 -4.09 2.41
C THR A 104 -7.62 -3.17 3.36
N THR A 105 -8.19 -3.74 4.41
CA THR A 105 -8.97 -2.99 5.40
C THR A 105 -8.05 -2.39 6.46
N VAL A 106 -8.09 -1.06 6.68
CA VAL A 106 -7.25 -0.37 7.70
C VAL A 106 -7.99 -0.21 9.02
N SER A 107 -9.28 0.14 8.96
CA SER A 107 -10.05 0.53 10.15
C SER A 107 -11.55 0.25 9.99
N ARG A 108 -12.36 0.54 11.03
CA ARG A 108 -13.80 0.24 11.00
C ARG A 108 -14.56 0.95 9.87
N LYS A 109 -14.12 2.13 9.44
CA LYS A 109 -14.79 2.97 8.42
C LYS A 109 -14.03 3.09 7.08
N LEU A 110 -12.74 2.73 7.06
CA LEU A 110 -11.84 2.99 5.93
C LEU A 110 -11.17 1.72 5.39
N ALA A 111 -11.02 1.68 4.06
CA ALA A 111 -10.21 0.72 3.33
C ALA A 111 -9.12 1.46 2.54
N HIS A 112 -8.08 0.74 2.11
CA HIS A 112 -7.04 1.31 1.26
C HIS A 112 -6.64 0.34 0.16
N VAL A 113 -6.22 0.89 -0.97
CA VAL A 113 -5.52 0.18 -2.04
C VAL A 113 -4.09 0.71 -2.06
N VAL A 114 -3.11 -0.20 -2.08
CA VAL A 114 -1.72 0.17 -2.29
C VAL A 114 -1.36 -0.13 -3.74
N VAL A 115 -1.14 0.94 -4.52
CA VAL A 115 -0.88 0.84 -5.96
C VAL A 115 0.59 0.48 -6.18
N MET A 116 0.84 -0.81 -6.33
CA MET A 116 2.16 -1.39 -6.58
C MET A 116 2.50 -1.43 -8.08
N PRO A 117 3.78 -1.61 -8.48
CA PRO A 117 4.19 -1.50 -9.89
C PRO A 117 3.50 -2.47 -10.88
N HIS A 118 3.04 -3.62 -10.39
CA HIS A 118 2.32 -4.63 -11.17
C HIS A 118 0.85 -4.27 -11.43
N VAL A 119 0.31 -3.27 -10.72
CA VAL A 119 -1.08 -2.85 -10.86
C VAL A 119 -1.23 -2.00 -12.12
N THR A 120 -2.08 -2.45 -13.04
CA THR A 120 -2.38 -1.75 -14.30
C THR A 120 -3.67 -0.96 -14.22
N VAL A 121 -3.90 -0.05 -15.18
CA VAL A 121 -5.12 0.77 -15.26
C VAL A 121 -6.35 -0.12 -15.43
N GLU A 122 -6.24 -1.21 -16.19
CA GLU A 122 -7.32 -2.16 -16.43
C GLU A 122 -7.71 -2.88 -15.13
N MET A 123 -6.73 -3.26 -14.30
CA MET A 123 -6.99 -3.84 -12.99
C MET A 123 -7.72 -2.86 -12.07
N LEU A 124 -7.35 -1.57 -12.13
CA LEU A 124 -8.00 -0.50 -11.38
C LEU A 124 -9.43 -0.26 -11.87
N ASP A 125 -9.66 -0.25 -13.18
CA ASP A 125 -11.00 -0.07 -13.76
C ASP A 125 -11.92 -1.26 -13.45
N CYS A 126 -11.42 -2.49 -13.54
CA CYS A 126 -12.15 -3.69 -13.12
C CYS A 126 -12.51 -3.63 -11.63
N PHE A 127 -11.56 -3.21 -10.78
CA PHE A 127 -11.80 -3.02 -9.34
C PHE A 127 -12.86 -1.94 -9.08
N LEU A 128 -12.78 -0.80 -9.76
CA LEU A 128 -13.73 0.30 -9.64
C LEU A 128 -15.12 -0.11 -10.07
N TYR A 129 -15.24 -0.82 -11.18
CA TYR A 129 -16.51 -1.33 -11.68
C TYR A 129 -17.18 -2.25 -10.65
N ASP A 130 -16.44 -3.24 -10.14
CA ASP A 130 -16.95 -4.14 -9.09
C ASP A 130 -17.34 -3.38 -7.81
N LEU A 131 -16.51 -2.42 -7.40
CA LEU A 131 -16.77 -1.60 -6.22
C LEU A 131 -18.06 -0.79 -6.37
N VAL A 132 -18.27 -0.12 -7.50
CA VAL A 132 -19.47 0.70 -7.75
C VAL A 132 -20.73 -0.18 -7.83
N GLN A 133 -20.66 -1.32 -8.51
CA GLN A 133 -21.79 -2.25 -8.59
C GLN A 133 -22.19 -2.75 -7.20
N LYS A 134 -21.23 -3.19 -6.39
CA LYS A 134 -21.50 -3.64 -5.03
C LYS A 134 -21.95 -2.52 -4.11
N ARG A 135 -21.41 -1.30 -4.28
CA ARG A 135 -21.83 -0.11 -3.54
C ARG A 135 -23.30 0.21 -3.74
N ASN A 136 -23.80 0.08 -4.97
CA ASN A 136 -25.23 0.27 -5.27
C ASN A 136 -26.11 -0.76 -4.52
N ILE A 137 -25.63 -1.99 -4.37
CA ILE A 137 -26.34 -3.04 -3.61
C ILE A 137 -26.30 -2.75 -2.10
N TRP A 138 -25.14 -2.34 -1.56
CA TRP A 138 -24.98 -2.11 -0.12
C TRP A 138 -25.76 -0.91 0.38
N TYR A 139 -25.71 0.19 -0.36
CA TYR A 139 -26.37 1.41 0.05
C TYR A 139 -27.82 1.43 -0.40
N GLY A 140 -28.19 0.97 -1.60
CA GLY A 140 -29.58 1.01 -2.06
C GLY A 140 -30.17 2.42 -1.89
N LYS A 141 -31.04 2.63 -0.88
CA LYS A 141 -31.60 3.94 -0.47
C LYS A 141 -30.88 4.63 0.72
N LEU A 142 -29.94 3.95 1.37
CA LEU A 142 -29.17 4.46 2.51
C LEU A 142 -28.06 5.40 2.03
N GLN A 143 -27.87 6.48 2.78
CA GLN A 143 -26.81 7.47 2.54
C GLN A 143 -25.44 6.92 3.00
N PRO A 144 -24.35 7.18 2.24
CA PRO A 144 -23.01 6.87 2.69
C PRO A 144 -22.66 7.62 3.97
N ARG A 145 -21.92 6.96 4.86
CA ARG A 145 -21.49 7.56 6.13
C ARG A 145 -20.53 8.72 5.86
N CYS A 146 -20.65 9.78 6.64
CA CYS A 146 -19.68 10.87 6.61
C CYS A 146 -18.30 10.36 7.08
N LEU A 147 -17.26 10.70 6.31
CA LEU A 147 -15.86 10.38 6.60
C LEU A 147 -15.01 11.63 6.79
N ALA A 148 -15.61 12.82 6.87
CA ALA A 148 -14.88 14.08 6.93
C ALA A 148 -13.93 14.18 8.13
N GLU A 149 -14.27 13.57 9.27
CA GLU A 149 -13.38 13.48 10.44
C GLU A 149 -12.11 12.67 10.16
N ASP A 150 -12.21 11.62 9.33
CA ASP A 150 -11.12 10.67 9.10
C ASP A 150 -10.24 11.07 7.90
N ILE A 151 -10.83 11.62 6.83
CA ILE A 151 -10.11 11.94 5.57
C ILE A 151 -10.10 13.42 5.21
N GLY A 152 -10.71 14.28 6.03
CA GLY A 152 -10.88 15.70 5.78
C GLY A 152 -12.10 16.04 4.92
N ILE A 153 -12.65 17.24 5.12
CA ILE A 153 -13.88 17.72 4.46
C ILE A 153 -13.73 17.73 2.93
N CYS A 154 -12.57 18.18 2.42
CA CYS A 154 -12.28 18.27 0.98
C CYS A 154 -12.19 16.92 0.24
N ASN A 155 -12.16 15.81 0.98
CA ASN A 155 -12.08 14.46 0.44
C ASN A 155 -13.36 13.65 0.65
N CYS A 156 -14.32 14.21 1.41
CA CYS A 156 -15.58 13.55 1.69
C CYS A 156 -16.62 13.88 0.62
N ALA A 157 -17.27 12.85 0.09
CA ALA A 157 -18.33 12.96 -0.92
C ALA A 157 -19.73 12.68 -0.33
N CYS A 158 -19.91 12.88 0.98
CA CYS A 158 -21.22 12.73 1.62
C CYS A 158 -22.12 13.95 1.32
N PRO A 159 -23.45 13.83 1.30
CA PRO A 159 -24.35 14.93 0.93
C PRO A 159 -24.26 16.18 1.83
N ILE A 160 -23.68 16.04 3.02
CA ILE A 160 -23.49 17.15 3.97
C ILE A 160 -22.33 18.07 3.52
N HIS A 161 -21.37 17.52 2.77
CA HIS A 161 -20.13 18.19 2.36
C HIS A 161 -19.84 18.10 0.85
N ALA A 162 -20.77 17.52 0.07
CA ALA A 162 -20.64 17.27 -1.36
C ALA A 162 -21.04 18.48 -2.21
#